data_AF-A0A359GTA4-F1
#
_entry.id   AF-A0A359GTA4-F1
#
_cell.length_a   1.000
_cell.length_b   1.000
_cell.length_c   1.000
_cell.angle_alpha   90.00
_cell.angle_beta   90.00
_cell.angle_gamma   90.00
#
_symmetry.space_group_name_H-M   'P 1'
#
loop_
_entity.id
_entity.type
_entity.pdbx_description
1 polymer ?
#
loop_
_entity_poly.entity_id
_entity_poly.type
_entity_poly.pdbx_seq_one_letter_code
_entity_poly.pdbx_strand_id
1 'polypeptide(L)'
;MALSQSQITAETQVPQGGVMRRRPGSEEPIGVMEETAMALLPGSGGVISEEQGWQLRREAADIYASYGITTIQESNVSPGYVSALKSHAQDESFPVDIVTFIMG
;
A
#
# COMPACT_ATOMS: atom_id res chain seq x y z
N MET A 1 -10.71 16.11 5.48
CA MET A 1 -10.95 14.94 6.34
C MET A 1 -11.18 13.72 5.46
N ALA A 2 -10.54 12.59 5.77
CA ALA A 2 -10.51 11.41 4.89
C ALA A 2 -11.90 10.89 4.46
N LEU A 3 -12.86 10.78 5.39
CA LEU A 3 -14.24 10.37 5.07
C LEU A 3 -14.89 11.26 4.00
N SER A 4 -14.75 12.57 4.13
CA SER A 4 -15.29 13.55 3.16
C SER A 4 -14.57 13.46 1.81
N GLN A 5 -13.26 13.23 1.79
CA GLN A 5 -12.49 13.08 0.55
C GLN A 5 -12.87 11.81 -0.22
N SER A 6 -13.18 10.74 0.51
CA SER A 6 -13.63 9.46 -0.05
C SER A 6 -15.14 9.35 -0.19
N GLN A 7 -15.89 10.45 0.01
CA GLN A 7 -17.36 10.50 -0.12
C GLN A 7 -18.09 9.47 0.75
N ILE A 8 -17.54 9.12 1.91
CA ILE A 8 -18.13 8.18 2.85
C ILE A 8 -19.11 8.92 3.76
N THR A 9 -20.35 8.45 3.79
CA THR A 9 -21.48 9.04 4.52
C THR A 9 -22.24 7.97 5.30
N ALA A 10 -23.34 8.37 5.94
CA ALA A 10 -24.26 7.44 6.60
C ALA A 10 -24.89 6.41 5.63
N GLU A 11 -25.02 6.76 4.35
CA GLU A 11 -25.64 5.93 3.31
C GLU A 11 -24.65 4.96 2.64
N THR A 12 -23.34 5.10 2.92
CA THR A 12 -22.33 4.23 2.34
C THR A 12 -22.54 2.77 2.74
N GLN A 13 -22.70 1.91 1.73
CA GLN A 13 -22.80 0.47 1.92
C GLN A 13 -21.44 -0.14 2.25
N VAL A 14 -21.44 -1.07 3.19
CA VAL A 14 -20.24 -1.80 3.59
C VAL A 14 -20.11 -3.05 2.70
N PRO A 15 -18.95 -3.27 2.06
CA PRO A 15 -18.69 -4.51 1.33
C PRO A 15 -18.89 -5.74 2.21
N GLN A 16 -19.30 -6.86 1.61
CA GLN A 16 -19.50 -8.11 2.35
C GLN A 16 -18.22 -8.50 3.10
N GLY A 17 -18.37 -8.89 4.37
CA GLY A 17 -17.25 -9.25 5.25
C GLY A 17 -16.56 -8.06 5.92
N GLY A 18 -17.01 -6.83 5.68
CA GLY A 18 -16.45 -5.61 6.24
C GLY A 18 -17.26 -5.07 7.41
N VAL A 19 -16.63 -4.24 8.25
CA VAL A 19 -17.32 -3.47 9.29
C VAL A 19 -16.87 -2.01 9.23
N MET A 20 -17.83 -1.09 9.09
CA MET A 20 -17.62 0.34 9.25
C MET A 20 -18.21 0.75 10.60
N ARG A 21 -17.39 1.24 11.54
CA ARG A 21 -17.92 1.69 12.85
C ARG A 21 -18.65 3.02 12.70
N ARG A 22 -19.74 3.14 13.45
CA ARG A 22 -20.64 4.29 13.43
C ARG A 22 -20.86 4.84 14.85
N ARG A 23 -21.34 6.09 14.92
CA ARG A 23 -21.65 6.75 16.18
C ARG A 23 -22.85 6.03 16.86
N PRO A 24 -22.85 5.85 18.19
CA PRO A 24 -24.00 5.26 18.88
C PRO A 24 -25.32 5.99 18.57
N GLY A 25 -26.34 5.25 18.15
CA GLY A 25 -27.66 5.81 17.81
C GLY A 25 -27.73 6.58 16.49
N SER A 26 -26.70 6.47 15.64
CA SER A 26 -26.65 7.15 14.33
C SER A 26 -25.98 6.25 13.29
N GLU A 27 -26.34 6.43 12.03
CA GLU A 27 -25.65 5.79 10.92
C GLU A 27 -24.37 6.57 10.51
N GLU A 28 -24.00 7.65 11.19
CA GLU A 28 -22.81 8.43 10.87
C GLU A 28 -21.49 7.64 11.13
N PRO A 29 -20.61 7.46 10.12
CA PRO A 29 -19.35 6.74 10.28
C PRO A 29 -18.34 7.52 11.12
N ILE A 30 -17.56 6.82 11.95
CA ILE A 30 -16.55 7.43 12.84
C ILE A 30 -15.11 7.28 12.33
N GLY A 31 -14.92 6.78 11.10
CA GLY A 31 -13.61 6.67 10.46
C GLY A 31 -12.86 5.36 10.71
N VAL A 32 -13.48 4.37 11.37
CA VAL A 32 -12.91 3.03 11.53
C VAL A 32 -13.52 2.09 10.50
N MET A 33 -12.65 1.50 9.67
CA MET A 33 -12.97 0.53 8.63
C MET A 33 -12.18 -0.75 8.91
N GLU A 34 -12.89 -1.88 9.00
CA GLU A 34 -12.32 -3.18 9.32
C GLU A 34 -12.57 -4.15 8.16
N GLU A 35 -11.62 -5.06 7.94
CA GLU A 35 -11.68 -6.08 6.89
C GLU A 35 -11.95 -5.47 5.51
N THR A 36 -12.91 -5.98 4.74
CA THR A 36 -13.21 -5.48 3.39
C THR A 36 -13.74 -4.04 3.37
N ALA A 37 -14.16 -3.48 4.51
CA ALA A 37 -14.53 -2.07 4.61
C ALA A 37 -13.32 -1.15 4.42
N MET A 38 -12.09 -1.64 4.66
CA MET A 38 -10.86 -0.86 4.42
C MET A 38 -10.76 -0.40 2.96
N ALA A 39 -11.35 -1.15 2.02
CA ALA A 39 -11.39 -0.78 0.60
C ALA A 39 -12.19 0.51 0.31
N LEU A 40 -13.09 0.93 1.22
CA LEU A 40 -13.81 2.20 1.09
C LEU A 40 -12.89 3.42 1.31
N LEU A 41 -11.79 3.22 2.04
CA LEU A 41 -10.72 4.20 2.25
C LEU A 41 -9.42 3.64 1.69
N PRO A 42 -9.25 3.52 0.36
CA PRO A 42 -8.09 2.87 -0.25
C PRO A 42 -6.77 3.63 -0.06
N GLY A 43 -6.76 4.69 0.76
CA GLY A 43 -5.71 5.69 0.82
C GLY A 43 -5.77 6.62 -0.40
N SER A 44 -5.31 7.86 -0.22
CA SER A 44 -5.08 8.75 -1.35
C SER A 44 -3.84 8.26 -2.10
N GLY A 45 -4.00 7.34 -3.05
CA GLY A 45 -2.92 6.84 -3.90
C GLY A 45 -2.23 7.89 -4.78
N GLY A 46 -2.62 9.17 -4.67
CA GLY A 46 -2.10 10.29 -5.47
C GLY A 46 -1.11 11.21 -4.77
N VAL A 47 -0.47 10.80 -3.65
CA VAL A 47 0.45 11.70 -2.92
C VAL A 47 1.92 11.53 -3.36
N ILE A 48 2.28 10.42 -3.99
CA ILE A 48 3.67 10.07 -4.29
C ILE A 48 3.82 9.91 -5.81
N SER A 49 4.75 10.65 -6.41
CA SER A 49 5.10 10.45 -7.83
C SER A 49 5.78 9.10 -8.04
N GLU A 50 5.79 8.59 -9.27
CA GLU A 50 6.49 7.33 -9.57
C GLU A 50 7.98 7.40 -9.18
N GLU A 51 8.63 8.52 -9.51
CA GLU A 51 10.02 8.81 -9.14
C GLU A 51 10.24 8.75 -7.62
N GLN A 52 9.40 9.46 -6.85
CA GLN A 52 9.48 9.44 -5.40
C GLN A 52 9.23 8.04 -4.83
N GLY A 53 8.34 7.27 -5.45
CA GLY A 53 8.11 5.87 -5.08
C GLY A 53 9.37 5.00 -5.25
N TRP A 54 10.13 5.21 -6.31
CA TRP A 54 11.41 4.51 -6.53
C TRP A 54 12.52 4.97 -5.59
N GLN A 55 12.57 6.27 -5.29
CA GLN A 55 13.47 6.80 -4.27
C GLN A 55 13.22 6.13 -2.91
N LEU A 56 11.97 6.07 -2.47
CA LEU A 56 11.61 5.44 -1.18
C LEU A 56 11.98 3.94 -1.13
N ARG A 57 11.90 3.22 -2.25
CA ARG A 57 12.35 1.82 -2.34
C ARG A 57 13.86 1.67 -2.19
N ARG A 58 14.63 2.58 -2.79
CA ARG A 58 16.10 2.62 -2.62
C ARG A 58 16.47 2.91 -1.17
N GLU A 59 15.85 3.92 -0.57
CA GLU A 59 16.06 4.26 0.84
C GLU A 59 15.71 3.08 1.76
N ALA A 60 14.63 2.35 1.47
CA ALA A 60 14.29 1.14 2.22
C ALA A 60 15.38 0.05 2.06
N ALA A 61 15.88 -0.18 0.84
CA ALA A 61 16.96 -1.13 0.60
C ALA A 61 18.27 -0.74 1.32
N ASP A 62 18.61 0.55 1.34
CA ASP A 62 19.76 1.08 2.09
C ASP A 62 19.60 0.87 3.60
N ILE A 63 18.39 1.08 4.14
CA ILE A 63 18.09 0.79 5.53
C ILE A 63 18.34 -0.68 5.83
N TYR A 64 17.82 -1.61 5.03
CA TYR A 64 18.07 -3.04 5.22
C TYR A 64 19.58 -3.37 5.19
N ALA A 65 20.29 -2.87 4.18
CA ALA A 65 21.73 -3.07 4.04
C ALA A 65 22.53 -2.52 5.24
N SER A 66 22.10 -1.38 5.82
CA SER A 66 22.75 -0.77 6.98
C SER A 66 22.73 -1.65 8.24
N TYR A 67 21.78 -2.59 8.33
CA TYR A 67 21.71 -3.60 9.38
C TYR A 67 22.39 -4.93 9.01
N GLY A 68 23.09 -4.98 7.87
CA GLY A 68 23.75 -6.19 7.36
C GLY A 68 22.80 -7.19 6.71
N ILE A 69 21.55 -6.80 6.41
CA ILE A 69 20.61 -7.64 5.68
C ILE A 69 20.97 -7.60 4.20
N THR A 70 21.28 -8.76 3.62
CA THR A 70 21.72 -8.87 2.22
C THR A 70 20.62 -9.32 1.27
N THR A 71 19.49 -9.82 1.79
CA THR A 71 18.38 -10.32 0.98
C THR A 71 17.05 -9.97 1.63
N ILE A 72 16.11 -9.45 0.83
CA ILE A 72 14.74 -9.13 1.26
C ILE A 72 13.71 -9.85 0.40
N GLN A 73 12.53 -10.09 0.97
CA GLN A 73 11.41 -10.68 0.28
C GLN A 73 10.35 -9.62 0.01
N GLU A 74 9.89 -9.58 -1.24
CA GLU A 74 8.76 -8.81 -1.69
C GLU A 74 7.69 -9.77 -2.21
N SER A 75 6.44 -9.58 -1.81
CA SER A 75 5.38 -10.57 -2.05
C SER A 75 4.05 -9.89 -2.33
N ASN A 76 3.11 -10.63 -2.92
CA ASN A 76 1.83 -10.07 -3.35
C ASN A 76 2.00 -8.96 -4.41
N VAL A 77 2.99 -9.14 -5.29
CA VAL A 77 3.33 -8.16 -6.32
C VAL A 77 2.81 -8.55 -7.69
N SER A 78 2.55 -7.55 -8.53
CA SER A 78 2.14 -7.77 -9.92
C SER A 78 3.34 -8.14 -10.82
N PRO A 79 3.11 -8.82 -11.95
CA PRO A 79 4.16 -9.05 -12.95
C PRO A 79 4.80 -7.75 -13.46
N GLY A 80 4.00 -6.69 -13.63
CA GLY A 80 4.48 -5.37 -14.06
C GLY A 80 5.45 -4.75 -13.06
N TYR A 81 5.17 -4.89 -11.77
CA TYR A 81 6.07 -4.41 -10.71
C TYR A 81 7.41 -5.17 -10.70
N VAL A 82 7.39 -6.49 -10.89
CA VAL A 82 8.62 -7.29 -11.00
C VAL A 82 9.45 -6.87 -12.21
N SER A 83 8.82 -6.61 -13.36
CA SER A 83 9.52 -6.08 -14.54
C SER A 83 10.17 -4.72 -14.26
N ALA A 84 9.46 -3.82 -13.57
CA ALA A 84 10.01 -2.52 -13.19
C ALA A 84 11.18 -2.65 -12.20
N LEU A 85 11.07 -3.52 -11.17
CA LEU A 85 12.18 -3.82 -10.26
C LEU A 85 13.44 -4.28 -11.02
N LYS A 86 13.27 -5.17 -12.01
CA LYS A 86 14.38 -5.63 -12.86
C LYS A 86 14.99 -4.51 -13.68
N SER A 87 14.17 -3.64 -14.28
CA SER A 87 14.66 -2.47 -15.04
C SER A 87 15.48 -1.54 -14.15
N HIS A 88 14.94 -1.16 -12.98
CA HIS A 88 15.66 -0.30 -12.05
C HIS A 88 16.96 -0.93 -11.54
N ALA A 89 16.99 -2.24 -11.32
CA ALA A 89 18.21 -2.95 -10.93
C ALA A 89 19.29 -2.99 -12.03
N GLN A 90 18.88 -2.95 -13.30
CA GLN A 90 19.78 -2.85 -14.45
C GLN A 90 20.37 -1.45 -14.60
N ASP A 91 19.58 -0.42 -14.34
CA ASP A 91 20.04 0.98 -14.37
C ASP A 91 20.98 1.28 -13.19
N GLU A 92 20.61 0.80 -11.99
CA GLU A 92 21.41 0.92 -10.78
C GLU A 92 21.14 -0.29 -9.87
N SER A 93 22.18 -1.03 -9.51
CA SER A 93 21.99 -2.20 -8.65
C SER A 93 21.46 -1.82 -7.27
N PHE A 94 20.54 -2.62 -6.72
CA PHE A 94 20.13 -2.46 -5.33
C PHE A 94 21.26 -2.95 -4.39
N PRO A 95 21.37 -2.38 -3.18
CA PRO A 95 22.39 -2.81 -2.20
C PRO A 95 22.07 -4.18 -1.58
N VAL A 96 20.90 -4.75 -1.86
CA VAL A 96 20.42 -6.05 -1.37
C VAL A 96 19.80 -6.85 -2.51
N ASP A 97 19.82 -8.18 -2.38
CA ASP A 97 19.05 -9.07 -3.26
C ASP A 97 17.56 -8.97 -2.94
N ILE A 98 16.72 -8.89 -3.98
CA ILE A 98 15.26 -8.81 -3.82
C ILE A 98 14.63 -10.06 -4.43
N VAL A 99 14.03 -10.91 -3.57
CA VAL A 99 13.29 -12.10 -3.98
C VAL A 99 11.80 -11.76 -4.06
N THR A 100 11.21 -11.90 -5.25
CA THR A 100 9.81 -11.53 -5.49
C THR A 100 8.89 -12.74 -5.64
N PHE A 101 7.76 -12.75 -4.93
CA PHE A 101 6.65 -13.69 -5.13
C PHE A 101 5.44 -12.98 -5.74
N ILE A 102 5.15 -13.33 -7.00
CA ILE A 102 4.06 -12.74 -7.77
C ILE A 102 2.71 -13.27 -7.27
N MET A 103 1.72 -12.38 -7.15
CA MET A 103 0.33 -12.76 -6.92
C MET A 103 -0.23 -13.39 -8.21
N GLY A 104 -0.71 -14.64 -8.11
CA GLY A 104 -1.34 -15.37 -9.21
C GLY A 104 -2.79 -14.96 -9.48
#